data_AF-A0A3M1GYW3-F1
#
_entry.id   AF-A0A3M1GYW3-F1
#
_cell.length_a   1.000
_cell.length_b   1.000
_cell.length_c   1.000
_cell.angle_alpha   90.00
_cell.angle_beta   90.00
_cell.angle_gamma   90.00
#
_symmetry.space_group_name_H-M   'P 1'
#
loop_
_entity.id
_entity.type
_entity.pdbx_description
1 polymer ?
#
loop_
_entity_poly.entity_id
_entity_poly.type
_entity_poly.pdbx_seq_one_letter_code
_entity_poly.pdbx_strand_id
1 'polypeptide(L)'
;MDEVKKKLFRVMKVLEETERRIEIIRQKMDELEQAGMTSARLHWRKDRRGEPKILELLHSTRSEYYRQNGRRRQYVGTDDVAIAEARQKVERYRLHQKLNRQRKKLERKSQEIRRAIDSLEMLTFEYRQQPLGTVGTGFSEKNGSMSPELTDVTTKMVSPQDMSPQDVLEYFSRSPVLAGLVDDLKDCPAFRDG
;
A
#
# COMPACT_ATOMS: atom_id res chain seq x y z
N MET A 1 17.48 -21.69 14.27
CA MET A 1 17.35 -21.16 12.89
C MET A 1 16.02 -21.56 12.23
N ASP A 2 15.56 -22.80 12.36
CA ASP A 2 14.36 -23.29 11.65
C ASP A 2 13.05 -22.56 12.00
N GLU A 3 12.87 -22.19 13.27
CA GLU A 3 11.70 -21.44 13.74
C GLU A 3 11.63 -20.00 13.20
N VAL A 4 12.79 -19.36 13.00
CA VAL A 4 12.87 -17.99 12.45
C VAL A 4 12.51 -18.01 10.97
N LYS A 5 12.99 -19.01 10.21
CA LYS A 5 12.63 -19.21 8.80
C LYS A 5 11.13 -19.44 8.63
N LYS A 6 10.52 -20.31 9.44
CA LYS A 6 9.06 -20.56 9.42
C LYS A 6 8.26 -19.29 9.72
N LYS A 7 8.68 -18.50 10.70
CA LYS A 7 8.04 -17.21 11.01
C LYS A 7 8.17 -16.22 9.87
N LEU A 8 9.35 -16.11 9.27
CA LEU A 8 9.60 -15.19 8.14
C LEU A 8 8.78 -15.56 6.92
N PHE A 9 8.75 -16.84 6.54
CA PHE A 9 7.91 -17.34 5.46
C PHE A 9 6.43 -17.03 5.69
N ARG A 10 5.94 -17.21 6.92
CA ARG A 10 4.56 -16.85 7.29
C ARG A 10 4.31 -15.35 7.15
N VAL A 11 5.25 -14.51 7.58
CA VAL A 11 5.15 -13.04 7.47
C VAL A 11 5.14 -12.60 6.01
N MET A 12 5.99 -13.19 5.16
CA MET A 12 6.01 -12.94 3.73
C MET A 12 4.71 -13.33 3.03
N LYS A 13 4.14 -14.50 3.35
CA LYS A 13 2.81 -14.89 2.82
C LYS A 13 1.71 -13.92 3.21
N VAL A 14 1.76 -13.38 4.44
CA VAL A 14 0.81 -12.36 4.89
C VAL A 14 1.01 -11.04 4.13
N LEU A 15 2.26 -10.68 3.81
CA LEU A 15 2.57 -9.51 2.99
C LEU A 15 1.98 -9.67 1.58
N GLU A 16 2.28 -10.77 0.91
CA GLU A 16 1.80 -11.08 -0.44
C GLU A 16 0.26 -11.03 -0.53
N GLU A 17 -0.44 -11.70 0.40
CA GLU A 17 -1.90 -11.68 0.46
C GLU A 17 -2.45 -10.27 0.74
N THR A 18 -1.76 -9.47 1.55
CA THR A 18 -2.15 -8.08 1.82
C THR A 18 -2.01 -7.24 0.56
N GLU A 19 -0.93 -7.40 -0.20
CA GLU A 19 -0.65 -6.70 -1.45
C GLU A 19 -1.64 -7.09 -2.55
N ARG A 20 -1.95 -8.37 -2.68
CA ARG A 20 -2.99 -8.85 -3.60
C ARG A 20 -4.35 -8.23 -3.30
N ARG A 21 -4.72 -8.10 -2.03
CA ARG A 21 -5.97 -7.43 -1.63
C ARG A 21 -5.97 -5.94 -1.95
N ILE A 22 -4.83 -5.26 -1.80
CA ILE A 22 -4.69 -3.85 -2.20
C ILE A 22 -4.96 -3.72 -3.70
N GLU A 23 -4.40 -4.62 -4.52
CA GLU A 23 -4.56 -4.58 -5.97
C GLU A 23 -6.01 -4.84 -6.41
N ILE A 24 -6.67 -5.84 -5.84
CA ILE A 24 -8.11 -6.09 -6.08
C ILE A 24 -8.96 -4.86 -5.73
N ILE A 25 -8.61 -4.15 -4.63
CA ILE A 25 -9.31 -2.94 -4.25
C ILE A 25 -9.05 -1.80 -5.25
N ARG A 26 -7.82 -1.66 -5.77
CA ARG A 26 -7.49 -0.67 -6.80
C ARG A 26 -8.29 -0.90 -8.06
N GLN A 27 -8.31 -2.12 -8.58
CA GLN A 27 -9.10 -2.48 -9.76
C GLN A 27 -10.58 -2.11 -9.60
N LYS A 28 -11.19 -2.46 -8.46
CA LYS A 28 -12.59 -2.07 -8.17
C LYS A 28 -12.78 -0.56 -8.06
N MET A 29 -11.80 0.17 -7.55
CA MET A 29 -11.86 1.64 -7.51
C MET A 29 -11.82 2.23 -8.92
N ASP A 30 -10.97 1.69 -9.80
CA ASP A 30 -10.84 2.13 -11.19
C ASP A 30 -12.12 1.85 -11.99
N GLU A 31 -12.74 0.68 -11.81
CA GLU A 31 -14.05 0.35 -12.39
C GLU A 31 -15.14 1.37 -11.98
N LEU A 32 -15.16 1.78 -10.71
CA LEU A 32 -16.11 2.79 -10.20
C LEU A 32 -15.84 4.18 -10.77
N GLU A 33 -14.56 4.53 -10.99
CA GLU A 33 -14.15 5.78 -11.62
C GLU A 33 -14.59 5.82 -13.09
N GLN A 34 -14.33 4.76 -13.85
CA GLN A 34 -14.74 4.62 -15.24
C GLN A 34 -16.26 4.62 -15.41
N ALA A 35 -16.99 3.99 -14.49
CA ALA A 35 -18.45 4.01 -14.49
C ALA A 35 -19.06 5.40 -14.17
N GLY A 36 -18.24 6.35 -13.74
CA GLY A 36 -18.67 7.69 -13.37
C GLY A 36 -19.30 7.74 -11.98
N MET A 37 -18.81 8.67 -11.17
CA MET A 37 -19.27 8.89 -9.80
C MET A 37 -19.29 10.38 -9.46
N THR A 38 -20.03 10.76 -8.41
CA THR A 38 -20.09 12.16 -7.97
C THR A 38 -20.04 12.28 -6.46
N SER A 39 -19.26 13.25 -5.98
CA SER A 39 -19.20 13.62 -4.55
C SER A 39 -20.39 14.46 -4.09
N ALA A 40 -21.32 14.79 -5.00
CA ALA A 40 -22.47 15.59 -4.70
C ALA A 40 -23.45 14.92 -3.73
N ARG A 41 -24.28 15.73 -3.07
CA ARG A 41 -25.38 15.26 -2.23
C ARG A 41 -26.70 15.38 -2.99
N LEU A 42 -27.55 14.37 -2.86
CA LEU A 42 -28.93 14.42 -3.34
C LEU A 42 -29.71 15.48 -2.54
N HIS A 43 -30.40 16.37 -3.23
CA HIS A 43 -31.25 17.39 -2.63
C HIS A 43 -32.58 17.46 -3.35
N TRP A 44 -33.67 17.26 -2.59
CA TRP A 44 -35.02 17.42 -3.11
C TRP A 44 -35.50 18.84 -2.84
N ARG A 45 -35.73 19.59 -3.91
CA ARG A 45 -36.47 20.84 -3.84
C ARG A 45 -37.94 20.52 -3.58
N LYS A 46 -38.47 21.15 -2.55
CA LYS A 46 -39.85 20.97 -2.11
C LYS A 46 -40.80 21.89 -2.88
N ASP A 47 -42.04 21.46 -3.05
CA ASP A 47 -43.12 22.29 -3.57
C ASP A 47 -43.76 23.18 -2.49
N ARG A 48 -44.87 23.86 -2.83
CA ARG A 48 -45.60 24.73 -1.89
C ARG A 48 -46.23 23.98 -0.72
N ARG A 49 -46.43 22.66 -0.83
CA ARG A 49 -46.97 21.78 0.21
C ARG A 49 -45.86 21.13 1.05
N GLY A 50 -44.60 21.34 0.69
CA GLY A 50 -43.44 20.77 1.37
C GLY A 50 -43.01 19.40 0.83
N GLU A 51 -43.63 18.92 -0.24
CA GLU A 51 -43.38 17.61 -0.82
C GLU A 51 -42.19 17.63 -1.79
N PRO A 52 -41.35 16.57 -1.84
CA PRO A 52 -40.26 16.45 -2.80
C PRO A 52 -40.78 16.56 -4.23
N LYS A 53 -40.34 17.59 -4.97
CA LYS A 53 -40.78 17.83 -6.35
C LYS A 53 -39.67 17.67 -7.37
N ILE A 54 -38.46 18.12 -7.08
CA ILE A 54 -37.37 18.16 -8.07
C ILE A 54 -36.09 17.70 -7.40
N LEU A 55 -35.35 16.78 -8.02
CA LEU A 55 -34.02 16.39 -7.56
C LEU A 55 -32.95 17.32 -8.13
N GLU A 56 -32.03 17.72 -7.26
CA GLU A 56 -30.80 18.43 -7.58
C GLU A 56 -29.60 17.70 -6.95
N LEU A 57 -28.44 17.78 -7.60
CA LEU A 57 -27.16 17.41 -7.00
C LEU A 57 -26.48 18.66 -6.45
N LEU A 58 -26.16 18.63 -5.15
CA LEU A 58 -25.43 19.68 -4.45
C LEU A 58 -23.95 19.33 -4.36
N HIS A 59 -23.16 20.02 -5.15
CA HIS A 59 -21.72 19.92 -5.22
C HIS A 59 -21.03 20.77 -4.14
N SER A 60 -19.86 20.32 -3.71
CA SER A 60 -18.98 21.11 -2.83
C SER A 60 -18.24 22.18 -3.62
N THR A 61 -17.76 23.22 -2.94
CA THR A 61 -16.94 24.28 -3.57
C THR A 61 -15.59 23.77 -4.10
N ARG A 62 -15.14 22.59 -3.65
CA ARG A 62 -13.90 21.96 -4.12
C ARG A 62 -14.11 20.98 -5.28
N SER A 63 -15.37 20.65 -5.57
CA SER A 63 -15.71 19.74 -6.67
C SER A 63 -15.25 20.32 -8.01
N GLU A 64 -14.92 19.42 -8.94
CA GLU A 64 -14.60 19.80 -10.30
C GLU A 64 -15.80 20.45 -11.01
N TYR A 65 -17.00 19.91 -10.79
CA TYR A 65 -18.23 20.51 -11.30
C TYR A 65 -18.37 21.99 -10.91
N TYR A 66 -18.12 22.34 -9.65
CA TYR A 66 -18.18 23.75 -9.21
C TYR A 66 -17.10 24.59 -9.88
N ARG A 67 -15.87 24.08 -10.00
CA ARG A 67 -14.77 24.80 -10.66
C ARG A 67 -15.06 25.09 -12.14
N GLN A 68 -15.74 24.18 -12.83
CA GLN A 68 -16.10 24.34 -14.24
C GLN A 68 -17.36 25.19 -14.45
N ASN A 69 -18.39 25.00 -13.62
CA ASN A 69 -19.72 25.58 -13.86
C ASN A 69 -20.03 26.81 -13.00
N GLY A 70 -19.18 27.15 -12.02
CA GLY A 70 -19.37 28.27 -11.09
C GLY A 70 -20.58 28.15 -10.14
N ARG A 71 -21.36 27.06 -10.24
CA ARG A 71 -22.58 26.82 -9.46
C ARG A 71 -22.47 25.50 -8.72
N ARG A 72 -23.00 25.47 -7.49
CA ARG A 72 -23.02 24.27 -6.66
C ARG A 72 -24.19 23.33 -6.97
N ARG A 73 -25.21 23.83 -7.68
CA ARG A 73 -26.43 23.06 -7.97
C ARG A 73 -26.36 22.54 -9.40
N GLN A 74 -26.59 21.25 -9.56
CA GLN A 74 -26.84 20.60 -10.84
C GLN A 74 -28.28 20.09 -10.82
N TYR A 75 -29.07 20.53 -11.80
CA TYR A 75 -30.45 20.09 -11.91
C TYR A 75 -30.52 18.67 -12.47
N VAL A 76 -31.27 17.79 -11.82
CA VAL A 76 -31.56 16.42 -12.32
C VAL A 76 -33.00 16.34 -12.82
N GLY A 77 -33.94 16.98 -12.12
CA GLY A 77 -35.34 17.04 -12.54
C GLY A 77 -36.24 16.04 -11.82
N THR A 78 -37.30 15.62 -12.52
CA THR A 78 -38.34 14.69 -12.05
C THR A 78 -38.30 13.33 -12.76
N ASP A 79 -37.45 13.18 -13.77
CA ASP A 79 -37.36 11.95 -14.54
C ASP A 79 -36.75 10.82 -13.72
N ASP A 80 -37.46 9.69 -13.64
CA ASP A 80 -37.10 8.56 -12.77
C ASP A 80 -35.76 7.93 -13.20
N VAL A 81 -35.47 7.90 -14.50
CA VAL A 81 -34.21 7.34 -15.03
C VAL A 81 -33.04 8.25 -14.63
N ALA A 82 -33.17 9.56 -14.84
CA ALA A 82 -32.16 10.54 -14.43
C ALA A 82 -31.93 10.55 -12.90
N ILE A 83 -33.01 10.41 -12.12
CA ILE A 83 -32.95 10.28 -10.65
C ILE A 83 -32.20 9.00 -10.25
N ALA A 84 -32.51 7.87 -10.89
CA ALA A 84 -31.85 6.59 -10.62
C ALA A 84 -30.35 6.66 -10.94
N GLU A 85 -30.00 7.25 -12.08
CA GLU A 85 -28.60 7.44 -12.48
C GLU A 85 -27.85 8.35 -11.49
N ALA A 86 -28.46 9.47 -11.07
CA ALA A 86 -27.88 10.37 -10.08
C ALA A 86 -27.63 9.67 -8.73
N ARG A 87 -28.58 8.83 -8.28
CA ARG A 87 -28.42 8.01 -7.08
C ARG A 87 -27.27 7.02 -7.23
N GLN A 88 -27.16 6.33 -8.36
CA GLN A 88 -26.07 5.40 -8.63
C GLN A 88 -24.70 6.11 -8.62
N LYS A 89 -24.57 7.29 -9.24
CA LYS A 89 -23.32 8.07 -9.22
C LYS A 89 -22.88 8.45 -7.81
N VAL A 90 -23.83 8.83 -6.94
CA VAL A 90 -23.54 9.13 -5.52
C VAL A 90 -23.16 7.87 -4.75
N GLU A 91 -23.82 6.75 -5.00
CA GLU A 91 -23.54 5.49 -4.31
C GLU A 91 -22.17 4.91 -4.72
N ARG A 92 -21.81 4.98 -6.01
CA ARG A 92 -20.46 4.62 -6.48
C ARG A 92 -19.38 5.45 -5.78
N TYR A 93 -19.59 6.75 -5.62
CA TYR A 93 -18.66 7.61 -4.88
C TYR A 93 -18.51 7.17 -3.42
N ARG A 94 -19.61 6.81 -2.74
CA ARG A 94 -19.54 6.30 -1.36
C ARG A 94 -18.79 4.98 -1.27
N LEU A 95 -19.04 4.06 -2.20
CA LEU A 95 -18.34 2.80 -2.28
C LEU A 95 -16.84 3.01 -2.53
N HIS A 96 -16.48 3.89 -3.46
CA HIS A 96 -15.10 4.29 -3.72
C HIS A 96 -14.42 4.84 -2.47
N GLN A 97 -15.07 5.74 -1.73
CA GLN A 97 -14.54 6.27 -0.47
C GLN A 97 -14.35 5.17 0.59
N LYS A 98 -15.26 4.19 0.67
CA LYS A 98 -15.12 3.03 1.58
C LYS A 98 -13.91 2.17 1.18
N LEU A 99 -13.78 1.85 -0.10
CA LEU A 99 -12.66 1.09 -0.66
C LEU A 99 -11.33 1.81 -0.43
N ASN A 100 -11.25 3.12 -0.67
CA ASN A 100 -10.05 3.91 -0.44
C ASN A 100 -9.60 3.88 1.04
N ARG A 101 -10.54 3.93 1.99
CA ARG A 101 -10.21 3.78 3.42
C ARG A 101 -9.67 2.38 3.74
N GLN A 102 -10.25 1.34 3.15
CA GLN A 102 -9.76 -0.03 3.29
C GLN A 102 -8.36 -0.19 2.70
N ARG A 103 -8.14 0.32 1.48
CA ARG A 103 -6.85 0.35 0.81
C ARG A 103 -5.78 0.99 1.68
N LYS A 104 -6.02 2.21 2.19
CA LYS A 104 -5.09 2.92 3.09
C LYS A 104 -4.75 2.13 4.36
N LYS A 105 -5.73 1.40 4.93
CA LYS A 105 -5.48 0.55 6.09
C LYS A 105 -4.57 -0.63 5.74
N LEU A 106 -4.80 -1.27 4.60
CA LEU A 106 -3.96 -2.36 4.12
C LEU A 106 -2.56 -1.88 3.71
N GLU A 107 -2.44 -0.72 3.06
CA GLU A 107 -1.15 -0.11 2.70
C GLU A 107 -0.29 0.15 3.94
N ARG A 108 -0.89 0.69 5.02
CA ARG A 108 -0.19 0.84 6.31
C ARG A 108 0.27 -0.49 6.88
N LYS A 109 -0.61 -1.50 6.90
CA LYS A 109 -0.27 -2.83 7.38
C LYS A 109 0.87 -3.46 6.56
N SER A 110 0.85 -3.29 5.24
CA SER A 110 1.89 -3.75 4.33
C SER A 110 3.24 -3.09 4.66
N GLN A 111 3.25 -1.78 4.92
CA GLN A 111 4.45 -1.05 5.33
C GLN A 111 4.97 -1.50 6.70
N GLU A 112 4.09 -1.74 7.67
CA GLU A 112 4.46 -2.28 8.98
C GLU A 112 5.12 -3.66 8.86
N ILE A 113 4.56 -4.54 8.02
CA ILE A 113 5.12 -5.87 7.76
C ILE A 113 6.50 -5.75 7.10
N ARG A 114 6.66 -4.89 6.11
CA ARG A 114 7.95 -4.64 5.44
C ARG A 114 9.02 -4.18 6.44
N ARG A 115 8.70 -3.20 7.28
CA ARG A 115 9.61 -2.74 8.35
C ARG A 115 9.98 -3.85 9.34
N ALA A 116 9.05 -4.74 9.65
CA ALA A 116 9.34 -5.87 10.53
C ALA A 116 10.30 -6.87 9.88
N ILE A 117 10.18 -7.10 8.57
CA ILE A 117 11.15 -7.89 7.80
C ILE A 117 12.52 -7.21 7.84
N ASP A 118 12.60 -5.92 7.49
CA ASP A 118 13.87 -5.16 7.48
C ASP A 118 14.56 -5.18 8.86
N SER A 119 13.78 -5.04 9.93
CA SER A 119 14.30 -5.08 11.30
C SER A 119 14.86 -6.46 11.68
N LEU A 120 14.21 -7.54 11.23
CA LEU A 120 14.72 -8.90 11.42
C LEU A 120 16.02 -9.11 10.63
N GLU A 121 16.12 -8.57 9.41
CA GLU A 121 17.35 -8.62 8.63
C GLU A 121 18.49 -7.88 9.33
N MET A 122 18.27 -6.64 9.77
CA MET A 122 19.27 -5.84 10.48
C MET A 122 19.77 -6.54 11.75
N LEU A 123 18.86 -7.04 12.59
CA LEU A 123 19.22 -7.73 13.84
C LEU A 123 20.09 -8.96 13.56
N THR A 124 19.82 -9.70 12.49
CA THR A 124 20.64 -10.88 12.13
C THR A 124 21.98 -10.54 11.48
N PHE A 125 22.06 -9.45 10.72
CA PHE A 125 23.33 -8.96 10.17
C PHE A 125 24.24 -8.48 11.31
N GLU A 126 23.73 -7.72 12.26
CA GLU A 126 24.48 -7.26 13.43
C GLU A 126 24.90 -8.43 14.35
N TYR A 127 24.03 -9.42 14.55
CA TYR A 127 24.39 -10.65 15.28
C TYR A 127 25.51 -11.46 14.62
N ARG A 128 25.64 -11.40 13.29
CA ARG A 128 26.72 -12.07 12.55
C ARG A 128 28.04 -11.30 12.53
N GLN A 129 27.99 -9.98 12.74
CA GLN A 129 29.18 -9.13 12.81
C GLN A 129 29.78 -9.03 14.22
N GLN A 130 29.14 -9.57 15.27
CA GLN A 130 29.84 -9.80 16.53
C GLN A 130 30.79 -11.00 16.36
N PRO A 131 32.12 -10.81 16.46
CA PRO A 131 33.03 -11.94 16.46
C PRO A 131 32.78 -12.78 17.72
N LEU A 132 32.61 -14.09 17.52
CA LEU A 132 32.78 -15.09 18.58
C LEU A 132 34.25 -15.08 19.03
N GLY A 133 34.58 -14.15 19.93
CA GLY A 133 35.89 -13.95 20.55
C GLY A 133 36.01 -12.48 20.95
N THR A 134 35.98 -12.12 22.23
CA THR A 134 37.09 -12.38 23.16
C THR A 134 36.60 -12.51 24.61
N VAL A 135 36.80 -13.69 25.19
CA VAL A 135 37.18 -13.80 26.61
C VAL A 135 38.65 -13.38 26.65
N GLY A 136 38.94 -12.23 27.23
CA GLY A 136 40.30 -11.68 27.29
C GLY A 136 40.34 -10.35 28.01
N THR A 137 40.53 -10.42 29.33
CA THR A 137 40.94 -9.33 30.19
C THR A 137 42.14 -8.58 29.60
N GLY A 138 42.04 -7.27 29.39
CA GLY A 138 43.17 -6.47 28.92
C GLY A 138 42.84 -5.00 28.69
N PHE A 139 43.04 -4.20 29.74
CA PHE A 139 43.15 -2.75 29.69
C PHE A 139 44.29 -2.34 28.75
N SER A 140 44.07 -1.47 27.76
CA SER A 140 45.08 -0.51 27.29
C SER A 140 44.46 0.60 26.44
N GLU A 141 44.53 1.82 26.98
CA GLU A 141 44.35 3.07 26.27
C GLU A 141 45.47 3.26 25.23
N LYS A 142 45.13 3.68 24.00
CA LYS A 142 45.89 4.70 23.23
C LYS A 142 45.22 5.02 21.88
N ASN A 143 44.80 6.28 21.81
CA ASN A 143 44.72 7.21 20.67
C ASN A 143 45.02 6.68 19.25
N GLY A 144 44.06 6.90 18.36
CA GLY A 144 44.25 6.81 16.91
C GLY A 144 42.91 6.92 16.19
N SER A 145 42.38 8.14 16.04
CA SER A 145 41.23 8.41 15.19
C SER A 145 41.59 8.16 13.73
N MET A 146 41.21 7.00 13.20
CA MET A 146 41.01 6.83 11.77
C MET A 146 39.56 6.42 11.57
N SER A 147 38.73 7.39 11.20
CA SER A 147 37.44 7.14 10.59
C SER A 147 37.67 6.36 9.29
N PRO A 148 37.04 5.19 9.10
CA PRO A 148 36.90 4.68 7.74
C PRO A 148 35.88 5.57 7.05
N GLU A 149 36.31 6.19 5.95
CA GLU A 149 35.43 6.83 4.98
C GLU A 149 34.28 5.88 4.64
N LEU A 150 33.06 6.28 5.04
CA LEU A 150 31.81 5.75 4.52
C LEU A 150 31.74 6.15 3.04
N THR A 151 32.38 5.35 2.19
CA THR A 151 32.17 5.37 0.75
C THR A 151 30.75 4.91 0.49
N ASP A 152 29.87 5.90 0.34
CA ASP A 152 28.76 5.96 -0.60
C ASP A 152 28.02 4.65 -0.94
N VAL A 153 27.64 3.88 0.07
CA VAL A 153 26.60 2.84 -0.07
C VAL A 153 25.26 3.49 0.25
N THR A 154 24.86 4.46 -0.57
CA THR A 154 23.43 4.68 -0.80
C THR A 154 22.93 3.51 -1.66
N THR A 155 22.92 2.30 -1.08
CA THR A 155 22.00 1.26 -1.53
C THR A 155 20.64 1.82 -1.24
N LYS A 156 20.08 2.56 -2.21
CA LYS A 156 18.63 2.71 -2.33
C LYS A 156 18.12 1.29 -2.20
N MET A 157 17.55 0.94 -1.05
CA MET A 157 16.80 -0.30 -0.90
C MET A 157 15.62 -0.14 -1.86
N VAL A 158 15.85 -0.56 -3.11
CA VAL A 158 14.82 -0.68 -4.12
C VAL A 158 13.80 -1.63 -3.50
N SER A 159 12.56 -1.16 -3.41
CA SER A 159 11.48 -2.00 -2.91
C SER A 159 11.49 -3.30 -3.72
N PRO A 160 11.39 -4.50 -3.11
CA PRO A 160 11.32 -5.77 -3.84
C PRO A 160 10.16 -5.86 -4.87
N GLN A 161 9.31 -4.83 -4.96
CA GLN A 161 8.19 -4.71 -5.88
C GLN A 161 8.58 -4.19 -7.26
N ASP A 162 9.69 -3.45 -7.37
CA ASP A 162 10.22 -2.93 -8.64
C ASP A 162 11.37 -3.80 -9.17
N MET A 163 11.65 -4.90 -8.47
CA MET A 163 12.73 -5.85 -8.77
C MET A 163 12.22 -6.95 -9.69
N SER A 164 13.03 -7.35 -10.67
CA SER A 164 12.75 -8.56 -11.45
C SER A 164 12.78 -9.80 -10.54
N PRO A 165 12.13 -10.91 -10.91
CA PRO A 165 12.21 -12.16 -10.14
C PRO A 165 13.66 -12.60 -9.83
N GLN A 166 14.58 -12.39 -10.77
CA GLN A 166 16.01 -12.61 -10.62
C GLN A 166 16.65 -11.69 -9.59
N ASP A 167 16.34 -10.38 -9.61
CA ASP A 167 16.85 -9.42 -8.63
C ASP A 167 16.36 -9.74 -7.21
N VAL A 168 15.13 -10.25 -7.08
CA VAL A 168 14.60 -10.73 -5.81
C VAL A 168 15.36 -11.97 -5.34
N LEU A 169 15.61 -12.95 -6.22
CA LEU A 169 16.42 -14.12 -5.85
C LEU A 169 17.85 -13.73 -5.45
N GLU A 170 18.45 -12.78 -6.16
CA GLU A 170 19.78 -12.24 -5.86
C GLU A 170 19.80 -11.51 -4.51
N TYR A 171 18.81 -10.64 -4.25
CA TYR A 171 18.64 -9.97 -2.96
C TYR A 171 18.50 -10.98 -1.83
N PHE A 172 17.64 -11.99 -2.00
CA PHE A 172 17.40 -13.02 -1.01
C PHE A 172 18.67 -13.83 -0.75
N SER A 173 19.43 -14.17 -1.80
CA SER A 173 20.69 -14.93 -1.67
C SER A 173 21.78 -14.19 -0.88
N ARG A 174 21.77 -12.86 -0.91
CA ARG A 174 22.69 -12.00 -0.16
C ARG A 174 22.25 -11.74 1.27
N SER A 175 20.96 -11.92 1.58
CA SER A 175 20.43 -11.71 2.92
C SER A 175 20.70 -12.94 3.82
N PRO A 176 21.27 -12.75 5.02
CA PRO A 176 21.61 -13.82 5.95
C PRO A 176 20.37 -14.52 6.52
N VAL A 177 19.19 -13.90 6.42
CA VAL A 177 17.91 -14.51 6.85
C VAL A 177 17.15 -15.09 5.68
N LEU A 178 17.16 -14.39 4.54
CA LEU A 178 16.37 -14.77 3.37
C LEU A 178 17.09 -15.75 2.45
N ALA A 179 18.41 -15.94 2.57
CA ALA A 179 19.17 -16.86 1.71
C ALA A 179 18.63 -18.29 1.78
N GLY A 180 18.14 -18.70 2.95
CA GLY A 180 17.52 -20.01 3.14
C GLY A 180 16.15 -20.19 2.49
N LEU A 181 15.55 -19.13 1.94
CA LEU A 181 14.27 -19.16 1.21
C LEU A 181 14.48 -19.14 -0.31
N VAL A 182 15.71 -18.94 -0.79
CA VAL A 182 16.01 -18.86 -2.23
C VAL A 182 15.61 -20.13 -2.95
N ASP A 183 15.90 -21.30 -2.36
CA ASP A 183 15.57 -22.58 -2.99
C ASP A 183 14.05 -22.83 -3.00
N ASP A 184 13.35 -22.46 -1.93
CA ASP A 184 11.88 -22.51 -1.88
C ASP A 184 11.23 -21.56 -2.90
N LEU A 185 11.86 -20.41 -3.19
CA LEU A 185 11.38 -19.42 -4.15
C LEU A 185 11.61 -19.82 -5.60
N LYS A 186 12.71 -20.53 -5.92
CA LYS A 186 12.98 -21.08 -7.27
C LYS A 186 11.90 -22.06 -7.72
N ASP A 187 11.28 -22.76 -6.77
CA ASP A 187 10.18 -23.69 -7.04
C ASP A 187 8.81 -23.02 -7.15
N CYS A 188 8.71 -21.73 -6.83
CA CYS A 188 7.48 -20.97 -6.94
C CYS A 188 7.22 -20.59 -8.42
N PRO A 189 6.00 -20.84 -8.96
CA PRO A 189 5.68 -20.56 -10.37
C PRO A 189 5.95 -19.11 -10.80
N ALA A 190 5.80 -18.16 -9.87
CA ALA A 190 6.04 -16.74 -10.13
C ALA A 190 7.52 -16.39 -10.41
N PHE A 191 8.45 -17.32 -10.16
CA PHE A 191 9.90 -17.13 -10.30
C PHE A 191 10.53 -18.09 -11.32
N ARG A 192 9.73 -18.90 -12.03
CA ARG A 192 10.21 -19.88 -13.02
C ARG A 192 10.34 -19.32 -14.44
N ASP A 193 9.68 -18.20 -14.75
CA ASP A 193 9.55 -17.67 -16.12
C ASP A 193 10.26 -16.31 -16.30
N GLY A 194 11.53 -16.21 -15.89
CA GLY A 194 12.40 -15.07 -16.20
C GLY A 194 13.64 -15.50 -16.96
#